data_AF-A0A316L9C7-F1
#
_entry.id   AF-A0A316L9C7-F1
#
_cell.length_a   1.000
_cell.length_b   1.000
_cell.length_c   1.000
_cell.angle_alpha   90.00
_cell.angle_beta   90.00
_cell.angle_gamma   90.00
#
_symmetry.space_group_name_H-M   'P 1'
#
loop_
_entity.id
_entity.type
_entity.pdbx_description
1 polymer ?
#
loop_
_entity_poly.entity_id
_entity_poly.type
_entity_poly.pdbx_seq_one_letter_code
_entity_poly.pdbx_strand_id
1 'polypeptide(L)'
;MAGLCLVLIVGLAWLTIYFKDIYNPQNLFGDTKPPSVDEPSDYDTLLSQADLDFLKNRVNILLLGIDSDNTRANSNDLFRTDTVMLCTINFDTKKVDIISIPRDSYVVLASGGKNKINAAFPFGGGLKGNGFQSTMATVQKLAGGIPIDYYVAVDMNGLYTVVEGIGGADVNVEAEYVHCTFDKAHNNCGTQHELGVQHLDGYHFLSYVRQRKGSSDVARAGRQQRAIVDVVKQLKKSNMLTQVTTLYNTFVNDVYTNLDIRQLAALAVFAMDLDMENGVATHTVPGDFLNLKSGSTNISYWGINQTAWKQMVKEIFGVDIKVDMSMDVSNIKSELQQSQQALLSLISSANGEIESANSTMSSLGEYMTAEEKSRLSGAIASCSNAVDGEIESDIRSALSDLRSIHSAVKTAAQNRKASATPTPRPTTTPSADPSPTPGQPTPTPSAQPTPVPSTAPTPSATPETVQGE
;
A
#
# COMPACT_ATOMS: atom_id res chain seq x y z
N MET A 1 -35.24 -22.92 43.89
CA MET A 1 -35.65 -21.49 43.92
C MET A 1 -34.64 -20.63 44.67
N ALA A 2 -34.40 -20.84 45.98
CA ALA A 2 -33.47 -20.01 46.77
C ALA A 2 -32.01 -19.94 46.25
N GLY A 3 -31.43 -21.06 45.79
CA GLY A 3 -30.07 -21.07 45.24
C GLY A 3 -29.92 -20.34 43.89
N LEU A 4 -30.97 -20.34 43.06
CA LEU A 4 -30.97 -19.62 41.78
C LEU A 4 -31.04 -18.10 42.00
N CYS A 5 -31.84 -17.66 42.98
CA CYS A 5 -31.89 -16.24 43.37
C CYS A 5 -30.55 -15.75 43.94
N LEU A 6 -29.84 -16.57 44.71
CA LEU A 6 -28.51 -16.20 45.23
C LEU A 6 -27.49 -16.03 44.09
N VAL A 7 -27.47 -16.95 43.14
CA VAL A 7 -26.57 -16.86 41.97
C VAL A 7 -26.90 -15.65 41.10
N LEU A 8 -28.18 -15.33 40.92
CA LEU A 8 -28.59 -14.13 40.19
C LEU A 8 -28.26 -12.84 40.94
N ILE A 9 -28.40 -12.81 42.26
CA ILE A 9 -28.05 -11.63 43.08
C ILE A 9 -26.54 -11.43 43.11
N VAL A 10 -25.75 -12.49 43.26
CA VAL A 10 -24.28 -12.42 43.20
C VAL A 10 -23.83 -12.05 41.79
N GLY A 11 -24.48 -12.62 40.76
CA GLY A 11 -24.22 -12.30 39.36
C GLY A 11 -24.54 -10.85 39.02
N LEU A 12 -25.68 -10.33 39.49
CA LEU A 12 -26.07 -8.93 39.31
C LEU A 12 -25.20 -7.98 40.13
N ALA A 13 -24.85 -8.34 41.37
CA ALA A 13 -23.92 -7.56 42.19
C ALA A 13 -22.54 -7.48 41.53
N TRP A 14 -22.03 -8.62 41.03
CA TRP A 14 -20.78 -8.69 40.28
C TRP A 14 -20.87 -7.90 38.98
N LEU A 15 -21.98 -7.99 38.24
CA LEU A 15 -22.22 -7.19 37.03
C LEU A 15 -22.24 -5.69 37.36
N THR A 16 -22.89 -5.28 38.44
CA THR A 16 -22.96 -3.87 38.84
C THR A 16 -21.61 -3.33 39.32
N ILE A 17 -20.80 -4.14 40.00
CA ILE A 17 -19.43 -3.78 40.39
C ILE A 17 -18.56 -3.68 39.12
N TYR A 18 -18.60 -4.70 38.27
CA TYR A 18 -17.91 -4.73 36.98
C TYR A 18 -18.24 -3.52 36.10
N PHE A 19 -19.53 -3.16 35.96
CA PHE A 19 -19.94 -1.97 35.23
C PHE A 19 -19.57 -0.67 35.94
N LYS A 20 -19.67 -0.60 37.27
CA LYS A 20 -19.33 0.61 38.03
C LYS A 20 -17.83 0.93 37.97
N ASP A 21 -16.97 -0.08 37.98
CA ASP A 21 -15.52 0.07 37.94
C ASP A 21 -15.02 0.41 36.52
N ILE A 22 -15.68 -0.11 35.48
CA ILE A 22 -15.45 0.29 34.08
C ILE A 22 -15.84 1.76 33.83
N TYR A 23 -16.94 2.24 34.40
CA TYR A 23 -17.40 3.63 34.23
C TYR A 23 -16.81 4.62 35.25
N ASN A 24 -16.02 4.15 36.22
CA ASN A 24 -15.29 5.00 37.16
C ASN A 24 -13.88 4.44 37.40
N PRO A 25 -12.98 4.55 36.42
CA PRO A 25 -11.62 4.00 36.49
C PRO A 25 -10.80 4.58 37.65
N GLN A 26 -11.16 5.76 38.16
CA GLN A 26 -10.62 6.37 39.38
C GLN A 26 -10.74 5.43 40.60
N ASN A 27 -11.75 4.55 40.63
CA ASN A 27 -11.95 3.60 41.72
C ASN A 27 -11.07 2.34 41.61
N LEU A 28 -10.49 2.06 40.43
CA LEU A 28 -9.50 0.99 40.24
C LEU A 28 -8.16 1.36 40.90
N PHE A 29 -7.85 2.64 40.95
CA PHE A 29 -6.67 3.22 41.60
C PHE A 29 -7.14 3.95 42.85
N GLY A 30 -7.45 3.19 43.90
CA GLY A 30 -8.05 3.74 45.12
C GLY A 30 -7.32 4.99 45.64
N ASP A 31 -8.07 5.88 46.29
CA ASP A 31 -7.54 7.09 46.94
C ASP A 31 -6.20 6.77 47.63
N THR A 32 -5.11 7.41 47.20
CA THR A 32 -3.78 7.17 47.74
C THR A 32 -3.80 7.48 49.23
N LYS A 33 -4.00 6.46 50.06
CA LYS A 33 -3.77 6.53 51.49
C LYS A 33 -2.29 6.85 51.65
N PRO A 34 -1.89 7.87 52.43
CA PRO A 34 -0.48 8.15 52.64
C PRO A 34 0.19 6.88 53.15
N PRO A 35 1.31 6.45 52.54
CA PRO A 35 1.95 5.19 52.89
C PRO A 35 2.27 5.17 54.38
N SER A 36 1.93 4.08 55.06
CA SER A 36 2.39 3.87 56.43
C SER A 36 3.92 3.70 56.40
N VAL A 37 4.62 4.16 57.44
CA VAL A 37 6.10 4.19 57.49
C VAL A 37 6.73 2.79 57.34
N ASP A 38 5.94 1.73 57.55
CA ASP A 38 6.37 0.34 57.53
C ASP A 38 5.96 -0.43 56.24
N GLU A 39 5.17 0.17 55.34
CA GLU A 39 4.79 -0.49 54.08
C GLU A 39 5.81 -0.22 52.97
N PRO A 40 6.21 -1.23 52.17
CA PRO A 40 7.10 -1.05 51.03
C PRO A 40 6.52 0.01 50.08
N SER A 41 7.38 0.84 49.48
CA SER A 41 6.90 1.79 48.48
C SER A 41 6.32 1.06 47.26
N ASP A 42 5.46 1.72 46.49
CA ASP A 42 4.93 1.15 45.25
C ASP A 42 6.05 0.70 44.30
N TYR A 43 7.17 1.43 44.29
CA TYR A 43 8.34 1.09 43.50
C TYR A 43 9.06 -0.16 44.03
N ASP A 44 9.22 -0.30 45.35
CA ASP A 44 9.83 -1.51 45.95
C ASP A 44 8.97 -2.75 45.67
N THR A 45 7.65 -2.58 45.71
CA THR A 45 6.69 -3.63 45.37
C THR A 45 6.84 -4.04 43.90
N LEU A 46 6.88 -3.09 42.96
CA LEU A 46 7.13 -3.36 41.55
C LEU A 46 8.46 -4.10 41.35
N LEU A 47 9.54 -3.60 41.98
CA LEU A 47 10.88 -4.16 41.86
C LEU A 47 10.94 -5.61 42.34
N SER A 48 10.21 -5.95 43.41
CA SER A 48 10.12 -7.32 43.92
C SER A 48 9.41 -8.30 42.97
N GLN A 49 8.52 -7.81 42.11
CA GLN A 49 7.75 -8.62 41.17
C GLN A 49 8.53 -8.85 39.85
N ALA A 50 9.46 -7.93 39.53
CA ALA A 50 10.20 -7.92 38.29
C ALA A 50 11.12 -9.14 38.10
N ASP A 51 11.17 -9.66 36.87
CA ASP A 51 12.24 -10.54 36.43
C ASP A 51 13.40 -9.70 35.87
N LEU A 52 14.34 -9.31 36.75
CA LEU A 52 15.46 -8.44 36.35
C LEU A 52 16.44 -9.12 35.38
N ASP A 53 16.43 -10.45 35.28
CA ASP A 53 17.25 -11.16 34.30
C ASP A 53 16.79 -10.87 32.86
N PHE A 54 15.51 -10.52 32.69
CA PHE A 54 14.95 -10.07 31.42
C PHE A 54 15.63 -8.78 30.90
N LEU A 55 16.18 -7.95 31.80
CA LEU A 55 16.81 -6.68 31.46
C LEU A 55 18.30 -6.83 31.07
N LYS A 56 18.85 -8.05 31.08
CA LYS A 56 20.29 -8.30 30.81
C LYS A 56 20.67 -8.16 29.33
N ASN A 57 19.72 -8.37 28.42
CA ASN A 57 19.98 -8.36 26.97
C ASN A 57 18.96 -7.48 26.27
N ARG A 58 19.31 -6.94 25.09
CA ARG A 58 18.33 -6.24 24.25
C ARG A 58 17.09 -7.11 24.02
N VAL A 59 15.91 -6.49 24.13
CA VAL A 59 14.62 -7.13 23.87
C VAL A 59 13.95 -6.48 22.67
N ASN A 60 13.33 -7.30 21.82
CA ASN A 60 12.58 -6.86 20.65
C ASN A 60 11.13 -7.35 20.75
N ILE A 61 10.19 -6.41 20.75
CA ILE A 61 8.76 -6.65 20.97
C ILE A 61 7.99 -6.13 19.76
N LEU A 62 7.22 -7.01 19.13
CA LEU A 62 6.32 -6.64 18.04
C LEU A 62 5.02 -6.05 18.60
N LEU A 63 4.72 -4.80 18.31
CA LEU A 63 3.49 -4.12 18.66
C LEU A 63 2.51 -4.22 17.48
N LEU A 64 1.29 -4.72 17.74
CA LEU A 64 0.29 -4.96 16.72
C LEU A 64 -1.06 -4.34 17.07
N GLY A 65 -1.67 -3.69 16.10
CA GLY A 65 -3.08 -3.28 16.16
C GLY A 65 -3.89 -4.15 15.21
N ILE A 66 -4.90 -4.84 15.72
CA ILE A 66 -5.74 -5.76 14.95
C ILE A 66 -7.07 -5.07 14.62
N ASP A 67 -7.44 -5.06 13.34
CA ASP A 67 -8.78 -4.68 12.91
C ASP A 67 -9.70 -5.92 12.96
N SER A 68 -10.11 -6.31 14.17
CA SER A 68 -11.12 -7.35 14.39
C SER A 68 -12.48 -6.75 14.62
N ASP A 69 -13.24 -6.61 13.53
CA ASP A 69 -14.66 -6.31 13.61
C ASP A 69 -15.44 -7.60 13.87
N ASN A 70 -16.16 -7.70 14.99
CA ASN A 70 -17.01 -8.85 15.33
C ASN A 70 -18.11 -9.11 14.27
N THR A 71 -18.44 -8.13 13.43
CA THR A 71 -19.34 -8.31 12.28
C THR A 71 -18.71 -9.08 11.11
N ARG A 72 -17.38 -9.18 11.06
CA ARG A 72 -16.60 -9.93 10.06
C ARG A 72 -16.28 -11.36 10.44
N ALA A 73 -16.68 -11.80 11.64
CA ALA A 73 -16.48 -13.18 12.09
C ALA A 73 -17.21 -14.25 11.23
N ASN A 74 -18.16 -13.82 10.38
CA ASN A 74 -18.96 -14.70 9.51
C ASN A 74 -18.57 -14.65 8.02
N SER A 75 -17.64 -13.79 7.62
CA SER A 75 -17.05 -13.82 6.28
C SER A 75 -15.65 -14.41 6.37
N ASN A 76 -15.19 -15.09 5.31
CA ASN A 76 -13.80 -15.54 5.19
C ASN A 76 -12.78 -14.38 5.13
N ASP A 77 -13.13 -13.17 5.58
CA ASP A 77 -12.23 -12.04 5.75
C ASP A 77 -11.43 -12.23 7.03
N LEU A 78 -10.33 -12.95 6.88
CA LEU A 78 -9.33 -13.12 7.91
C LEU A 78 -8.89 -11.73 8.42
N PHE A 79 -8.97 -11.54 9.74
CA PHE A 79 -8.49 -10.35 10.45
C PHE A 79 -7.11 -9.91 9.95
N ARG A 80 -6.89 -8.60 9.79
CA ARG A 80 -5.60 -8.04 9.35
C ARG A 80 -5.01 -7.15 10.44
N THR A 81 -3.69 -7.11 10.49
CA THR A 81 -2.95 -6.16 11.34
C THR A 81 -2.86 -4.82 10.61
N ASP A 82 -3.47 -3.80 11.19
CA ASP A 82 -3.50 -2.46 10.62
C ASP A 82 -2.33 -1.60 11.11
N THR A 83 -1.77 -1.98 12.25
CA THR A 83 -0.57 -1.40 12.84
C THR A 83 0.45 -2.51 13.07
N VAL A 84 1.67 -2.29 12.59
CA VAL A 84 2.82 -3.17 12.82
C VAL A 84 3.99 -2.29 13.21
N MET A 85 4.49 -2.42 14.44
CA MET A 85 5.67 -1.69 14.90
C MET A 85 6.62 -2.63 15.63
N LEU A 86 7.92 -2.43 15.46
CA LEU A 86 8.95 -3.12 16.21
C LEU A 86 9.47 -2.17 17.31
N CYS A 87 9.23 -2.51 18.57
CA CYS A 87 9.84 -1.83 19.71
C CYS A 87 11.10 -2.60 20.10
N THR A 88 12.26 -1.96 19.99
CA THR A 88 13.55 -2.53 20.45
C THR A 88 14.04 -1.74 21.64
N ILE A 89 14.42 -2.47 22.70
CA ILE A 89 14.84 -1.90 23.97
C ILE A 89 16.26 -2.38 24.23
N ASN A 90 17.20 -1.43 24.22
CA ASN A 90 18.59 -1.66 24.56
C ASN A 90 18.84 -1.17 25.99
N PHE A 91 18.82 -2.10 26.95
CA PHE A 91 18.98 -1.80 28.38
C PHE A 91 20.37 -1.25 28.74
N ASP A 92 21.44 -1.65 28.03
CA ASP A 92 22.80 -1.16 28.27
C ASP A 92 22.90 0.35 27.97
N THR A 93 22.32 0.78 26.84
CA THR A 93 22.35 2.17 26.40
C THR A 93 21.17 3.01 26.92
N LYS A 94 20.20 2.36 27.58
CA LYS A 94 18.90 2.93 27.97
C LYS A 94 18.19 3.63 26.80
N LYS A 95 18.16 2.95 25.65
CA LYS A 95 17.50 3.43 24.41
C LYS A 95 16.34 2.52 24.02
N VAL A 96 15.26 3.15 23.59
CA VAL A 96 14.07 2.52 23.03
C VAL A 96 13.83 3.09 21.65
N ASP A 97 13.79 2.22 20.64
CA ASP A 97 13.44 2.61 19.28
C ASP A 97 12.12 1.93 18.88
N ILE A 98 11.13 2.73 18.49
CA ILE A 98 9.84 2.25 17.98
C ILE A 98 9.85 2.43 16.47
N ILE A 99 9.98 1.34 15.73
CA ILE A 99 10.07 1.34 14.26
C ILE A 99 8.71 0.95 13.69
N SER A 100 7.98 1.89 13.10
CA SER A 100 6.75 1.57 12.37
C SER A 100 7.07 0.92 11.04
N ILE A 101 6.37 -0.18 10.76
CA ILE A 101 6.43 -0.92 9.50
C ILE A 101 5.08 -0.71 8.81
N PRO A 102 5.02 0.07 7.72
CA PRO A 102 3.75 0.31 7.02
C PRO A 102 3.07 -1.01 6.67
N ARG A 103 1.78 -1.16 6.99
CA ARG A 103 1.03 -2.43 6.83
C ARG A 103 1.04 -2.98 5.40
N ASP A 104 1.19 -2.09 4.42
CA ASP A 104 1.24 -2.39 2.99
C ASP A 104 2.68 -2.68 2.48
N SER A 105 3.66 -2.80 3.38
CA SER A 105 5.06 -3.09 3.03
C SER A 105 5.17 -4.36 2.20
N TYR A 106 5.78 -4.25 1.01
CA TYR A 106 6.02 -5.37 0.12
C TYR A 106 7.21 -6.21 0.62
N VAL A 107 6.91 -7.36 1.20
CA VAL A 107 7.89 -8.21 1.88
C VAL A 107 7.75 -9.67 1.44
N VAL A 108 8.78 -10.46 1.71
CA VAL A 108 8.69 -11.92 1.61
C VAL A 108 8.11 -12.45 2.92
N LEU A 109 6.93 -13.08 2.86
CA LEU A 109 6.31 -13.66 4.05
C LEU A 109 7.13 -14.83 4.60
N ALA A 110 7.05 -15.08 5.90
CA ALA A 110 7.62 -16.26 6.52
C ALA A 110 6.99 -17.56 5.98
N SER A 111 5.69 -17.52 5.67
CA SER A 111 4.94 -18.60 5.00
C SER A 111 5.32 -18.81 3.52
N GLY A 112 6.19 -17.95 2.96
CA GLY A 112 6.57 -17.96 1.55
C GLY A 112 5.76 -17.00 0.68
N GLY A 113 6.28 -16.69 -0.50
CA GLY A 113 5.71 -15.71 -1.43
C GLY A 113 5.97 -14.25 -1.02
N LYS A 114 5.63 -13.32 -1.92
CA LYS A 114 5.72 -11.87 -1.69
C LYS A 114 4.32 -11.29 -1.51
N ASN A 115 4.09 -10.51 -0.45
CA ASN A 115 2.81 -9.86 -0.21
C ASN A 115 3.00 -8.63 0.70
N LYS A 116 1.90 -7.96 1.02
CA LYS A 116 1.82 -6.96 2.09
C LYS A 116 2.16 -7.61 3.43
N ILE A 117 2.89 -6.92 4.30
CA ILE A 117 3.30 -7.48 5.59
C ILE A 117 2.11 -7.84 6.49
N ASN A 118 1.00 -7.09 6.41
CA ASN A 118 -0.21 -7.42 7.16
C ASN A 118 -0.91 -8.71 6.72
N ALA A 119 -0.51 -9.28 5.58
CA ALA A 119 -0.96 -10.61 5.17
C ALA A 119 -0.30 -11.71 6.03
N ALA A 120 0.84 -11.46 6.68
CA ALA A 120 1.49 -12.48 7.51
C ALA A 120 0.56 -13.06 8.59
N PHE A 121 -0.27 -12.21 9.20
CA PHE A 121 -1.23 -12.60 10.23
C PHE A 121 -2.32 -13.56 9.73
N PRO A 122 -3.12 -13.23 8.70
CA PRO A 122 -4.14 -14.13 8.17
C PRO A 122 -3.53 -15.39 7.52
N PHE A 123 -2.38 -15.29 6.84
CA PHE A 123 -1.67 -16.47 6.30
C PHE A 123 -1.16 -17.41 7.40
N GLY A 124 -0.91 -16.90 8.61
CA GLY A 124 -0.61 -17.70 9.79
C GLY A 124 -1.83 -18.34 10.45
N GLY A 125 -3.04 -18.12 9.93
CA GLY A 125 -4.29 -18.61 10.53
C GLY A 125 -4.98 -17.61 11.47
N GLY A 126 -4.52 -16.35 11.51
CA GLY A 126 -5.09 -15.30 12.34
C GLY A 126 -5.08 -15.61 13.84
N LEU A 127 -6.09 -15.12 14.57
CA LEU A 127 -6.24 -15.34 16.02
C LEU A 127 -6.42 -16.82 16.41
N LYS A 128 -6.96 -17.65 15.52
CA LYS A 128 -7.23 -19.07 15.77
C LYS A 128 -6.03 -19.97 15.45
N GLY A 129 -5.00 -19.42 14.80
CA GLY A 129 -3.79 -20.12 14.39
C GLY A 129 -2.54 -19.44 14.91
N ASN A 130 -1.46 -19.56 14.14
CA ASN A 130 -0.14 -18.98 14.44
C ASN A 130 0.02 -17.57 13.82
N GLY A 131 -1.05 -16.76 13.79
CA GLY A 131 -1.03 -15.45 13.13
C GLY A 131 0.03 -14.51 13.70
N PHE A 132 0.15 -14.45 15.03
CA PHE A 132 1.17 -13.66 15.72
C PHE A 132 2.58 -14.14 15.38
N GLN A 133 2.83 -15.44 15.47
CA GLN A 133 4.13 -16.06 15.19
C GLN A 133 4.53 -15.89 13.73
N SER A 134 3.59 -16.03 12.79
CA SER A 134 3.82 -15.78 11.36
C SER A 134 4.20 -14.31 11.09
N THR A 135 3.56 -13.38 11.80
CA THR A 135 3.88 -11.95 11.69
C THR A 135 5.26 -11.65 12.28
N MET A 136 5.56 -12.13 13.49
CA MET A 136 6.89 -12.02 14.10
C MET A 136 7.98 -12.60 13.21
N ALA A 137 7.79 -13.81 12.68
CA ALA A 137 8.75 -14.45 11.79
C ALA A 137 8.95 -13.66 10.48
N THR A 138 7.89 -13.03 9.95
CA THR A 138 7.98 -12.20 8.75
C THR A 138 8.76 -10.90 9.03
N VAL A 139 8.51 -10.26 10.17
CA VAL A 139 9.26 -9.06 10.59
C VAL A 139 10.72 -9.41 10.91
N GLN A 140 10.98 -10.54 11.58
CA GLN A 140 12.33 -11.04 11.86
C GLN A 140 13.10 -11.30 10.56
N LYS A 141 12.43 -11.88 9.55
CA LYS A 141 13.01 -12.07 8.21
C LYS A 141 13.33 -10.75 7.53
N LEU A 142 12.42 -9.77 7.61
CA LEU A 142 12.67 -8.41 7.11
C LEU A 142 13.86 -7.74 7.83
N ALA A 143 13.99 -7.97 9.14
CA ALA A 143 15.07 -7.46 9.99
C ALA A 143 16.37 -8.27 9.87
N GLY A 144 16.53 -9.11 8.84
CA GLY A 144 17.78 -9.84 8.60
C GLY A 144 18.09 -10.92 9.65
N GLY A 145 17.07 -11.43 10.34
CA GLY A 145 17.22 -12.50 11.34
C GLY A 145 17.41 -12.02 12.78
N ILE A 146 17.30 -10.71 13.05
CA ILE A 146 17.27 -10.18 14.42
C ILE A 146 16.11 -10.84 15.20
N PRO A 147 16.37 -11.48 16.35
CA PRO A 147 15.33 -12.18 17.12
C PRO A 147 14.17 -11.28 17.51
N ILE A 148 12.94 -11.71 17.28
CA ILE A 148 11.71 -11.04 17.73
C ILE A 148 10.87 -12.08 18.46
N ASP A 149 11.14 -12.21 19.75
CA ASP A 149 10.60 -13.29 20.58
C ASP A 149 9.29 -12.90 21.25
N TYR A 150 8.96 -11.61 21.31
CA TYR A 150 7.81 -11.10 22.03
C TYR A 150 6.87 -10.29 21.14
N TYR A 151 5.59 -10.32 21.48
CA TYR A 151 4.59 -9.43 20.89
C TYR A 151 3.62 -8.89 21.93
N VAL A 152 3.07 -7.72 21.64
CA VAL A 152 1.90 -7.15 22.30
C VAL A 152 0.94 -6.74 21.22
N ALA A 153 -0.29 -7.24 21.28
CA ALA A 153 -1.31 -6.99 20.29
C ALA A 153 -2.61 -6.58 20.97
N VAL A 154 -3.24 -5.55 20.44
CA VAL A 154 -4.55 -5.06 20.90
C VAL A 154 -5.49 -4.95 19.72
N ASP A 155 -6.76 -5.27 19.94
CA ASP A 155 -7.80 -4.90 19.00
C ASP A 155 -8.44 -3.56 19.37
N MET A 156 -9.43 -3.13 18.59
CA MET A 156 -10.08 -1.84 18.78
C MET A 156 -10.84 -1.74 20.11
N ASN A 157 -11.45 -2.85 20.57
CA ASN A 157 -12.17 -2.88 21.84
C ASN A 157 -11.16 -2.88 22.99
N GLY A 158 -10.10 -3.68 22.89
CA GLY A 158 -9.08 -3.73 23.91
C GLY A 158 -8.35 -2.40 24.07
N LEU A 159 -8.07 -1.70 22.97
CA LEU A 159 -7.50 -0.35 23.03
C LEU A 159 -8.44 0.64 23.73
N TYR A 160 -9.74 0.60 23.41
CA TYR A 160 -10.75 1.40 24.11
C TYR A 160 -10.76 1.10 25.61
N THR A 161 -10.86 -0.19 26.00
CA THR A 161 -10.94 -0.61 27.40
C THR A 161 -9.70 -0.22 28.19
N VAL A 162 -8.51 -0.41 27.61
CA VAL A 162 -7.24 -0.05 28.26
C VAL A 162 -7.15 1.46 28.48
N VAL A 163 -7.45 2.28 27.46
CA VAL A 163 -7.35 3.74 27.57
C VAL A 163 -8.38 4.30 28.54
N GLU A 164 -9.62 3.83 28.46
CA GLU A 164 -10.67 4.21 29.42
C GLU A 164 -10.26 3.80 30.84
N GLY A 165 -9.72 2.59 30.98
CA GLY A 165 -9.33 2.01 32.26
C GLY A 165 -8.14 2.70 32.93
N ILE A 166 -7.26 3.37 32.19
CA ILE A 166 -6.20 4.22 32.76
C ILE A 166 -6.66 5.67 33.02
N GLY A 167 -7.95 5.94 32.82
CA GLY A 167 -8.55 7.26 33.04
C GLY A 167 -8.35 8.23 31.87
N GLY A 168 -8.26 7.73 30.63
CA GLY A 168 -8.02 8.53 29.43
C GLY A 168 -6.54 8.74 29.12
N ALA A 169 -6.25 9.35 27.97
CA ALA A 169 -4.90 9.58 27.47
C ALA A 169 -4.68 11.05 27.07
N ASP A 170 -3.62 11.66 27.59
CA ASP A 170 -3.15 12.98 27.16
C ASP A 170 -2.37 12.85 25.86
N VAL A 171 -2.83 13.47 24.77
CA VAL A 171 -2.12 13.46 23.47
C VAL A 171 -2.00 14.87 22.90
N ASN A 172 -0.90 15.13 22.20
CA ASN A 172 -0.73 16.39 21.48
C ASN A 172 -1.25 16.27 20.03
N VAL A 173 -2.42 16.86 19.75
CA VAL A 173 -3.05 16.84 18.43
C VAL A 173 -2.48 17.95 17.56
N GLU A 174 -2.11 17.66 16.31
CA GLU A 174 -1.50 18.61 15.38
C GLU A 174 -2.48 19.15 14.32
N ALA A 175 -2.08 20.25 13.66
CA ALA A 175 -2.95 21.03 12.78
C ALA A 175 -3.51 20.27 11.57
N GLU A 176 -2.82 19.22 11.10
CA GLU A 176 -3.27 18.35 10.00
C GLU A 176 -4.60 17.61 10.34
N TYR A 177 -5.06 17.67 11.59
CA TYR A 177 -6.14 16.85 12.13
C TYR A 177 -7.47 17.61 12.35
N VAL A 178 -7.50 18.96 12.33
CA VAL A 178 -8.65 19.76 12.81
C VAL A 178 -9.90 19.72 11.90
N HIS A 179 -9.80 19.21 10.66
CA HIS A 179 -10.89 19.29 9.67
C HIS A 179 -11.51 17.93 9.30
N CYS A 180 -12.62 17.57 9.95
CA CYS A 180 -13.58 16.60 9.42
C CYS A 180 -15.02 17.03 9.73
N THR A 181 -15.82 17.21 8.68
CA THR A 181 -17.27 17.45 8.74
C THR A 181 -18.05 16.12 8.77
N PHE A 182 -19.14 16.15 9.54
CA PHE A 182 -20.06 15.07 9.85
C PHE A 182 -20.64 14.37 8.59
N ASP A 183 -20.62 13.04 8.53
CA ASP A 183 -21.53 12.25 7.68
C ASP A 183 -22.21 11.16 8.52
N LYS A 184 -23.53 11.34 8.73
CA LYS A 184 -24.38 10.45 9.53
C LYS A 184 -24.54 9.05 8.94
N ALA A 185 -24.16 8.81 7.68
CA ALA A 185 -24.34 7.51 7.04
C ALA A 185 -23.26 6.46 7.39
N HIS A 186 -22.08 6.88 7.87
CA HIS A 186 -20.89 6.00 7.93
C HIS A 186 -20.26 5.77 9.31
N ASN A 187 -20.84 6.29 10.41
CA ASN A 187 -20.37 6.04 11.79
C ASN A 187 -18.85 6.30 12.05
N ASN A 188 -18.17 7.09 11.20
CA ASN A 188 -16.71 7.09 11.16
C ASN A 188 -15.99 8.37 11.55
N CYS A 189 -16.66 9.50 11.82
CA CYS A 189 -15.98 10.70 12.31
C CYS A 189 -16.99 11.55 13.12
N GLY A 190 -17.12 11.28 14.43
CA GLY A 190 -18.01 12.00 15.34
C GLY A 190 -17.30 13.00 16.25
N THR A 191 -15.97 13.02 16.28
CA THR A 191 -15.19 13.79 17.27
C THR A 191 -14.32 14.83 16.58
N GLN A 192 -14.63 16.10 16.84
CA GLN A 192 -13.78 17.22 16.46
C GLN A 192 -12.67 17.29 17.51
N HIS A 193 -11.43 17.06 17.09
CA HIS A 193 -10.28 17.28 17.97
C HIS A 193 -9.73 18.68 17.70
N GLU A 194 -9.31 19.35 18.76
CA GLU A 194 -8.71 20.67 18.70
C GLU A 194 -7.20 20.58 18.42
N LEU A 195 -6.54 21.70 18.15
CA LEU A 195 -5.08 21.73 18.07
C LEU A 195 -4.49 21.80 19.48
N GLY A 196 -3.44 21.03 19.74
CA GLY A 196 -2.69 21.04 21.00
C GLY A 196 -2.98 19.84 21.90
N VAL A 197 -2.47 19.93 23.14
CA VAL A 197 -2.63 18.88 24.15
C VAL A 197 -4.08 18.73 24.55
N GLN A 198 -4.61 17.54 24.41
CA GLN A 198 -5.96 17.16 24.80
C GLN A 198 -5.95 15.88 25.62
N HIS A 199 -6.84 15.85 26.60
CA HIS A 199 -7.17 14.63 27.33
C HIS A 199 -8.30 13.92 26.60
N LEU A 200 -8.03 12.72 26.07
CA LEU A 200 -8.98 11.93 25.30
C LEU A 200 -9.42 10.70 26.08
N ASP A 201 -10.74 10.51 26.22
CA ASP A 201 -11.30 9.24 26.70
C ASP A 201 -11.05 8.10 25.68
N GLY A 202 -11.42 6.86 26.03
CA GLY A 202 -11.17 5.70 25.18
C GLY A 202 -11.76 5.84 23.77
N TYR A 203 -12.94 6.45 23.64
CA TYR A 203 -13.61 6.64 22.35
C TYR A 203 -12.90 7.69 21.48
N HIS A 204 -12.58 8.85 22.06
CA HIS A 204 -11.88 9.92 21.36
C HIS A 204 -10.46 9.49 20.99
N PHE A 205 -9.76 8.78 21.88
CA PHE A 205 -8.43 8.26 21.59
C PHE A 205 -8.45 7.25 20.44
N LEU A 206 -9.43 6.34 20.42
CA LEU A 206 -9.59 5.39 19.32
C LEU A 206 -9.84 6.11 17.98
N SER A 207 -10.66 7.16 17.98
CA SER A 207 -10.87 8.03 16.80
C SER A 207 -9.55 8.66 16.34
N TYR A 208 -8.78 9.22 17.29
CA TYR A 208 -7.49 9.86 17.05
C TYR A 208 -6.49 8.94 16.34
N VAL A 209 -6.30 7.72 16.82
CA VAL A 209 -5.31 6.78 16.27
C VAL A 209 -5.76 6.11 14.97
N ARG A 210 -7.07 6.09 14.67
CA ARG A 210 -7.64 5.47 13.46
C ARG A 210 -7.78 6.44 12.28
N GLN A 211 -7.79 7.74 12.54
CA GLN A 211 -8.05 8.75 11.53
C GLN A 211 -7.12 8.61 10.32
N ARG A 212 -7.71 8.66 9.12
CA ARG A 212 -7.00 8.61 7.82
C ARG A 212 -7.33 9.77 6.89
N LYS A 213 -8.55 10.34 6.97
CA LYS A 213 -8.95 11.44 6.07
C LYS A 213 -8.05 12.66 6.33
N GLY A 214 -7.47 13.20 5.26
CA GLY A 214 -6.58 14.36 5.31
C GLY A 214 -5.10 14.04 5.54
N SER A 215 -4.69 12.78 5.72
CA SER A 215 -3.29 12.42 6.00
C SER A 215 -2.86 11.10 5.35
N SER A 216 -1.55 10.88 5.17
CA SER A 216 -1.00 9.62 4.64
C SER A 216 -0.98 8.48 5.66
N ASP A 217 -0.85 7.22 5.22
CA ASP A 217 -0.67 6.08 6.14
C ASP A 217 0.63 6.21 6.98
N VAL A 218 1.64 6.91 6.47
CA VAL A 218 2.87 7.25 7.19
C VAL A 218 2.59 8.27 8.31
N ALA A 219 1.78 9.30 8.04
CA ALA A 219 1.36 10.24 9.06
C ALA A 219 0.53 9.56 10.17
N ARG A 220 -0.33 8.60 9.81
CA ARG A 220 -1.06 7.77 10.79
C ARG A 220 -0.11 6.95 11.66
N ALA A 221 0.89 6.30 11.06
CA ALA A 221 1.91 5.58 11.82
C ALA A 221 2.63 6.48 12.83
N GLY A 222 3.05 7.68 12.41
CA GLY A 222 3.67 8.67 13.30
C GLY A 222 2.76 9.10 14.46
N ARG A 223 1.45 9.28 14.22
CA ARG A 223 0.48 9.55 15.29
C ARG A 223 0.39 8.40 16.29
N GLN A 224 0.28 7.17 15.81
CA GLN A 224 0.21 5.98 16.67
C GLN A 224 1.47 5.81 17.53
N GLN A 225 2.65 6.06 16.96
CA GLN A 225 3.90 6.03 17.71
C GLN A 225 3.93 7.09 18.82
N ARG A 226 3.51 8.32 18.51
CA ARG A 226 3.43 9.40 19.51
C ARG A 226 2.42 9.08 20.60
N ALA A 227 1.25 8.57 20.24
CA ALA A 227 0.23 8.16 21.19
C ALA A 227 0.77 7.12 22.19
N ILE A 228 1.56 6.14 21.73
CA ILE A 228 2.23 5.18 22.63
C ILE A 228 3.18 5.89 23.58
N VAL A 229 4.03 6.79 23.07
CA VAL A 229 5.00 7.55 23.89
C VAL A 229 4.28 8.43 24.93
N ASP A 230 3.24 9.14 24.52
CA ASP A 230 2.46 10.04 25.37
C ASP A 230 1.75 9.26 26.50
N VAL A 231 1.14 8.11 26.19
CA VAL A 231 0.54 7.23 27.19
C VAL A 231 1.58 6.73 28.19
N VAL A 232 2.77 6.30 27.75
CA VAL A 232 3.83 5.87 28.67
C VAL A 232 4.32 7.03 29.54
N LYS A 233 4.46 8.25 28.98
CA LYS A 233 4.81 9.45 29.73
C LYS A 233 3.78 9.76 30.82
N GLN A 234 2.49 9.66 30.48
CA GLN A 234 1.40 9.86 31.43
C GLN A 234 1.44 8.82 32.56
N LEU A 235 1.51 7.53 32.23
CA LEU A 235 1.57 6.44 33.21
C LEU A 235 2.77 6.57 34.15
N LYS A 236 3.91 7.03 33.63
CA LYS A 236 5.10 7.33 34.44
C LYS A 236 4.85 8.49 35.40
N LYS A 237 4.29 9.59 34.90
CA LYS A 237 4.02 10.80 35.68
C LYS A 237 3.00 10.57 36.79
N SER A 238 2.00 9.73 36.56
CA SER A 238 0.97 9.36 37.54
C SER A 238 1.38 8.22 38.46
N ASN A 239 2.63 7.74 38.38
CA ASN A 239 3.13 6.55 39.09
C ASN A 239 2.34 5.27 38.79
N MET A 240 1.52 5.22 37.74
CA MET A 240 0.72 4.04 37.39
C MET A 240 1.56 2.89 36.83
N LEU A 241 2.78 3.16 36.37
CA LEU A 241 3.73 2.11 35.98
C LEU A 241 4.08 1.15 37.14
N THR A 242 4.04 1.61 38.40
CA THR A 242 4.25 0.73 39.57
C THR A 242 3.13 -0.29 39.75
N GLN A 243 1.97 -0.01 39.15
CA GLN A 243 0.79 -0.86 39.20
C GLN A 243 0.60 -1.67 37.90
N VAL A 244 1.65 -1.81 37.07
CA VAL A 244 1.55 -2.50 35.77
C VAL A 244 1.01 -3.93 35.87
N THR A 245 1.32 -4.64 36.96
CA THR A 245 0.84 -6.01 37.18
C THR A 245 -0.65 -6.04 37.50
N THR A 246 -1.13 -5.07 38.28
CA THR A 246 -2.57 -4.84 38.52
C THR A 246 -3.28 -4.46 37.23
N LEU A 247 -2.75 -3.48 36.47
CA LEU A 247 -3.29 -3.06 35.18
C LEU A 247 -3.40 -4.25 34.20
N TYR A 248 -2.33 -5.04 34.07
CA TYR A 248 -2.32 -6.21 33.21
C TYR A 248 -3.39 -7.22 33.61
N ASN A 249 -3.53 -7.53 34.91
CA ASN A 249 -4.57 -8.46 35.38
C ASN A 249 -5.99 -7.97 35.08
N THR A 250 -6.21 -6.65 35.10
CA THR A 250 -7.51 -6.04 34.76
C THR A 250 -7.82 -6.18 33.26
N PHE A 251 -6.82 -6.01 32.39
CA PHE A 251 -6.99 -5.98 30.93
C PHE A 251 -6.46 -7.23 30.21
N VAL A 252 -6.22 -8.33 30.93
CA VAL A 252 -5.61 -9.54 30.36
C VAL A 252 -6.40 -10.14 29.20
N ASN A 253 -7.72 -9.92 29.17
CA ASN A 253 -8.60 -10.39 28.10
C ASN A 253 -8.64 -9.44 26.89
N ASP A 254 -8.11 -8.23 27.03
CA ASP A 254 -8.10 -7.16 26.03
C ASP A 254 -6.74 -7.03 25.31
N VAL A 255 -5.71 -7.71 25.82
CA VAL A 255 -4.34 -7.68 25.30
C VAL A 255 -3.85 -9.09 25.00
N TYR A 256 -3.45 -9.32 23.75
CA TYR A 256 -2.77 -10.55 23.35
C TYR A 256 -1.25 -10.37 23.47
N THR A 257 -0.61 -11.17 24.31
CA THR A 257 0.86 -11.14 24.45
C THR A 257 1.40 -12.49 24.89
N ASN A 258 2.69 -12.71 24.64
CA ASN A 258 3.46 -13.81 25.20
C ASN A 258 4.50 -13.34 26.24
N LEU A 259 4.45 -12.07 26.66
CA LEU A 259 5.17 -11.59 27.84
C LEU A 259 4.49 -12.11 29.09
N ASP A 260 5.28 -12.59 30.05
CA ASP A 260 4.76 -12.91 31.37
C ASP A 260 4.69 -11.66 32.27
N ILE A 261 3.94 -11.78 33.37
CA ILE A 261 3.69 -10.66 34.29
C ILE A 261 4.97 -10.12 34.95
N ARG A 262 6.00 -10.96 35.15
CA ARG A 262 7.27 -10.55 35.75
C ARG A 262 8.16 -9.83 34.75
N GLN A 263 8.12 -10.24 33.47
CA GLN A 263 8.73 -9.52 32.36
C GLN A 263 8.09 -8.15 32.18
N LEU A 264 6.76 -8.05 32.26
CA LEU A 264 6.05 -6.76 32.24
C LEU A 264 6.45 -5.85 33.42
N ALA A 265 6.54 -6.41 34.63
CA ALA A 265 7.04 -5.68 35.79
C ALA A 265 8.48 -5.18 35.57
N ALA A 266 9.37 -6.00 35.01
CA ALA A 266 10.73 -5.60 34.69
C ALA A 266 10.79 -4.46 33.65
N LEU A 267 9.96 -4.51 32.60
CA LEU A 267 9.85 -3.43 31.63
C LEU A 267 9.34 -2.13 32.27
N ALA A 268 8.40 -2.22 33.22
CA ALA A 268 7.93 -1.05 33.96
C ALA A 268 9.01 -0.47 34.88
N VAL A 269 9.81 -1.31 35.57
CA VAL A 269 10.98 -0.86 36.34
C VAL A 269 11.93 -0.08 35.44
N PHE A 270 12.25 -0.62 34.26
CA PHE A 270 13.09 0.08 33.29
C PHE A 270 12.47 1.40 32.81
N ALA A 271 11.17 1.42 32.51
CA ALA A 271 10.46 2.62 32.05
C ALA A 271 10.42 3.73 33.12
N MET A 272 10.35 3.37 34.41
CA MET A 272 10.45 4.32 35.53
C MET A 272 11.80 5.06 35.53
N ASP A 273 12.88 4.43 35.09
CA ASP A 273 14.22 5.04 35.02
C ASP A 273 14.57 5.62 33.65
N LEU A 274 13.78 5.35 32.61
CA LEU A 274 14.03 5.78 31.24
C LEU A 274 13.85 7.30 31.08
N ASP A 275 14.82 7.98 30.46
CA ASP A 275 14.64 9.34 29.98
C ASP A 275 13.66 9.33 28.80
N MET A 276 12.42 9.78 29.01
CA MET A 276 11.39 9.76 27.96
C MET A 276 11.61 10.79 26.85
N GLU A 277 12.49 11.78 27.05
CA GLU A 277 12.77 12.81 26.04
C GLU A 277 13.96 12.42 25.16
N ASN A 278 15.02 11.87 25.75
CA ASN A 278 16.24 11.52 25.00
C ASN A 278 16.42 10.01 24.81
N GLY A 279 15.72 9.18 25.58
CA GLY A 279 15.85 7.73 25.59
C GLY A 279 14.91 7.01 24.62
N VAL A 280 13.93 7.71 24.04
CA VAL A 280 12.93 7.13 23.12
C VAL A 280 13.01 7.79 21.76
N ALA A 281 13.12 7.00 20.69
CA ALA A 281 13.07 7.46 19.32
C ALA A 281 12.03 6.70 18.51
N THR A 282 11.44 7.37 17.51
CA THR A 282 10.45 6.78 16.61
C THR A 282 10.96 6.83 15.18
N HIS A 283 10.72 5.75 14.43
CA HIS A 283 11.22 5.59 13.08
C HIS A 283 10.13 5.01 12.18
N THR A 284 10.21 5.20 10.87
CA THR A 284 9.38 4.48 9.91
C THR A 284 10.28 3.75 8.93
N VAL A 285 9.97 2.48 8.61
CA VAL A 285 10.71 1.73 7.60
C VAL A 285 10.75 2.53 6.30
N PRO A 286 11.96 2.90 5.81
CA PRO A 286 12.09 3.80 4.69
C PRO A 286 11.61 3.13 3.41
N GLY A 287 10.98 3.91 2.55
CA GLY A 287 10.37 3.39 1.34
C GLY A 287 9.58 4.45 0.60
N ASP A 288 8.84 3.99 -0.40
CA ASP A 288 8.02 4.82 -1.26
C ASP A 288 6.84 4.01 -1.82
N PHE A 289 5.82 4.70 -2.33
CA PHE A 289 4.67 4.06 -2.96
C PHE A 289 5.09 3.20 -4.15
N LEU A 290 4.59 1.97 -4.19
CA LEU A 290 4.86 0.99 -5.24
C LEU A 290 3.54 0.40 -5.73
N ASN A 291 3.23 0.55 -7.02
CA ASN A 291 2.05 -0.05 -7.63
C ASN A 291 2.47 -1.23 -8.50
N LEU A 292 1.95 -2.42 -8.19
CA LEU A 292 2.20 -3.64 -8.96
C LEU A 292 0.91 -4.08 -9.65
N LYS A 293 1.01 -4.49 -10.92
CA LYS A 293 -0.12 -5.09 -11.63
C LYS A 293 -0.43 -6.48 -11.06
N SER A 294 -1.72 -6.75 -10.85
CA SER A 294 -2.28 -8.06 -10.51
C SER A 294 -3.53 -8.27 -11.36
N GLY A 295 -3.37 -9.04 -12.46
CA GLY A 295 -4.39 -9.12 -13.50
C GLY A 295 -4.67 -7.75 -14.12
N SER A 296 -5.94 -7.35 -14.19
CA SER A 296 -6.39 -6.04 -14.67
C SER A 296 -6.34 -4.93 -13.62
N THR A 297 -5.90 -5.23 -12.38
CA THR A 297 -5.91 -4.27 -11.27
C THR A 297 -4.50 -3.88 -10.84
N ASN A 298 -4.35 -2.66 -10.32
CA ASN A 298 -3.14 -2.23 -9.65
C ASN A 298 -3.32 -2.39 -8.15
N ILE A 299 -2.38 -3.09 -7.51
CA ILE A 299 -2.32 -3.19 -6.06
C ILE A 299 -1.23 -2.23 -5.58
N SER A 300 -1.60 -1.35 -4.65
CA SER A 300 -0.68 -0.42 -4.01
C SER A 300 0.01 -1.08 -2.81
N TYR A 301 1.32 -0.90 -2.75
CA TYR A 301 2.24 -1.36 -1.72
C TYR A 301 3.11 -0.20 -1.23
N TRP A 302 3.72 -0.41 -0.07
CA TRP A 302 4.90 0.34 0.35
C TRP A 302 6.15 -0.45 -0.07
N GLY A 303 6.86 0.06 -1.08
CA GLY A 303 8.14 -0.53 -1.50
C GLY A 303 9.23 -0.08 -0.54
N ILE A 304 9.94 -1.04 0.06
CA ILE A 304 11.01 -0.73 1.02
C ILE A 304 12.26 -0.27 0.27
N ASN A 305 12.86 0.83 0.73
CA ASN A 305 14.21 1.22 0.33
C ASN A 305 15.20 0.36 1.12
N GLN A 306 15.75 -0.67 0.48
CA GLN A 306 16.56 -1.70 1.13
C GLN A 306 17.88 -1.14 1.65
N THR A 307 18.45 -0.16 0.94
CA THR A 307 19.69 0.49 1.34
C THR A 307 19.50 1.33 2.61
N ALA A 308 18.46 2.17 2.63
CA ALA A 308 18.12 2.98 3.80
C ALA A 308 17.67 2.11 4.98
N TRP A 309 16.92 1.02 4.72
CA TRP A 309 16.53 0.08 5.76
C TRP A 309 17.74 -0.60 6.40
N LYS A 310 18.68 -1.08 5.58
CA LYS A 310 19.93 -1.65 6.06
C LYS A 310 20.71 -0.68 6.95
N GLN A 311 20.79 0.59 6.53
CA GLN A 311 21.49 1.62 7.31
C GLN A 311 20.80 1.88 8.66
N MET A 312 19.47 2.01 8.68
CA MET A 312 18.68 2.16 9.91
C MET A 312 18.89 0.97 10.86
N VAL A 313 18.87 -0.27 10.33
CA VAL A 313 19.14 -1.46 11.16
C VAL A 313 20.55 -1.42 11.75
N LYS A 314 21.55 -1.00 10.97
CA LYS A 314 22.92 -0.86 11.47
C LYS A 314 23.03 0.19 12.58
N GLU A 315 22.33 1.30 12.46
CA GLU A 315 22.32 2.38 13.47
C GLU A 315 21.64 1.94 14.76
N ILE A 316 20.46 1.32 14.67
CA ILE A 316 19.65 0.94 15.83
C ILE A 316 20.18 -0.32 16.51
N PHE A 317 20.55 -1.33 15.74
CA PHE A 317 20.91 -2.66 16.25
C PHE A 317 22.41 -2.93 16.28
N GLY A 318 23.23 -2.09 15.62
CA GLY A 318 24.68 -2.32 15.52
C GLY A 318 25.05 -3.50 14.63
N VAL A 319 24.11 -4.03 13.83
CA VAL A 319 24.33 -5.21 12.98
C VAL A 319 24.21 -4.87 11.50
N ASP A 320 25.07 -5.48 10.68
CA ASP A 320 25.02 -5.36 9.23
C ASP A 320 24.19 -6.50 8.64
N ILE A 321 23.01 -6.17 8.13
CA ILE A 321 22.11 -7.16 7.51
C ILE A 321 22.35 -7.30 6.00
N LYS A 322 22.09 -8.51 5.50
CA LYS A 322 21.99 -8.76 4.06
C LYS A 322 20.58 -8.37 3.59
N VAL A 323 20.51 -7.61 2.51
CA VAL A 323 19.26 -7.20 1.86
C VAL A 323 19.22 -7.67 0.42
N ASP A 324 18.02 -7.94 -0.08
CA ASP A 324 17.77 -8.33 -1.47
C ASP A 324 17.48 -7.08 -2.31
N MET A 325 18.44 -6.67 -3.13
CA MET A 325 18.28 -5.47 -3.97
C MET A 325 17.25 -5.65 -5.08
N SER A 326 16.82 -6.87 -5.42
CA SER A 326 15.66 -7.07 -6.33
C SER A 326 14.33 -6.67 -5.66
N MET A 327 14.32 -6.54 -4.34
CA MET A 327 13.19 -6.07 -3.53
C MET A 327 13.29 -4.57 -3.21
N ASP A 328 14.30 -3.88 -3.72
CA ASP A 328 14.45 -2.44 -3.54
C ASP A 328 13.44 -1.67 -4.40
N VAL A 329 12.73 -0.72 -3.78
CA VAL A 329 11.69 0.05 -4.45
C VAL A 329 12.17 0.78 -5.70
N SER A 330 13.39 1.32 -5.71
CA SER A 330 13.94 2.01 -6.87
C SER A 330 14.23 1.05 -8.02
N ASN A 331 14.73 -0.15 -7.71
CA ASN A 331 15.01 -1.19 -8.70
C ASN A 331 13.72 -1.74 -9.30
N ILE A 332 12.73 -2.08 -8.47
CA ILE A 332 11.42 -2.55 -8.95
C ILE A 332 10.77 -1.49 -9.86
N LYS A 333 10.79 -0.21 -9.46
CA LYS A 333 10.26 0.88 -10.29
C LYS A 333 10.99 0.99 -11.63
N SER A 334 12.33 0.86 -11.63
CA SER A 334 13.12 0.88 -12.86
C SER A 334 12.76 -0.27 -13.80
N GLU A 335 12.63 -1.49 -13.27
CA GLU A 335 12.25 -2.67 -14.05
C GLU A 335 10.84 -2.54 -14.66
N LEU A 336 9.88 -2.01 -13.89
CA LEU A 336 8.52 -1.74 -14.36
C LEU A 336 8.52 -0.69 -15.49
N GLN A 337 9.29 0.39 -15.33
CA GLN A 337 9.40 1.43 -16.34
C GLN A 337 10.05 0.90 -17.63
N GLN A 338 11.11 0.09 -17.51
CA GLN A 338 11.75 -0.55 -18.67
C GLN A 338 10.80 -1.51 -19.38
N SER A 339 10.04 -2.32 -18.63
CA SER A 339 9.04 -3.24 -19.18
C SER A 339 7.92 -2.49 -19.89
N GLN A 340 7.43 -1.39 -19.32
CA GLN A 340 6.42 -0.54 -19.95
C GLN A 340 6.95 0.10 -21.24
N GLN A 341 8.19 0.60 -21.24
CA GLN A 341 8.81 1.17 -22.43
C GLN A 341 9.00 0.11 -23.54
N ALA A 342 9.38 -1.12 -23.17
CA ALA A 342 9.51 -2.24 -24.10
C ALA A 342 8.15 -2.61 -24.72
N LEU A 343 7.09 -2.65 -23.91
CA LEU A 343 5.72 -2.89 -24.40
C LEU A 343 5.26 -1.79 -25.37
N LEU A 344 5.46 -0.52 -25.03
CA LEU A 344 5.12 0.61 -25.91
C LEU A 344 5.89 0.55 -27.24
N SER A 345 7.18 0.21 -27.19
CA SER A 345 7.99 0.02 -28.40
C SER A 345 7.51 -1.15 -29.25
N LEU A 346 7.05 -2.23 -28.62
CA LEU A 346 6.51 -3.40 -29.29
C LEU A 346 5.17 -3.08 -29.96
N ILE A 347 4.27 -2.38 -29.27
CA ILE A 347 2.99 -1.89 -29.80
C ILE A 347 3.23 -0.96 -31.01
N SER A 348 4.16 -0.01 -30.88
CA SER A 348 4.53 0.87 -31.99
C SER A 348 5.05 0.09 -33.20
N SER A 349 5.88 -0.94 -32.98
CA SER A 349 6.37 -1.82 -34.04
C SER A 349 5.25 -2.61 -34.72
N ALA A 350 4.27 -3.08 -33.94
CA ALA A 350 3.12 -3.81 -34.44
C ALA A 350 2.21 -2.91 -35.30
N ASN A 351 1.89 -1.71 -34.81
CA ASN A 351 1.09 -0.74 -35.55
C ASN A 351 1.77 -0.31 -36.86
N GLY A 352 3.08 -0.08 -36.85
CA GLY A 352 3.82 0.22 -38.08
C GLY A 352 3.79 -0.91 -39.10
N GLU A 353 3.84 -2.17 -38.66
CA GLU A 353 3.71 -3.33 -39.56
C GLU A 353 2.28 -3.45 -40.12
N ILE A 354 1.26 -3.24 -39.28
CA ILE A 354 -0.16 -3.21 -39.68
C ILE A 354 -0.39 -2.14 -40.75
N GLU A 355 0.11 -0.92 -40.55
CA GLU A 355 0.03 0.17 -41.52
C GLU A 355 0.73 -0.19 -42.84
N SER A 356 1.93 -0.77 -42.75
CA SER A 356 2.69 -1.21 -43.93
C SER A 356 1.94 -2.29 -44.72
N ALA A 357 1.36 -3.28 -44.03
CA ALA A 357 0.59 -4.36 -44.62
C ALA A 357 -0.71 -3.85 -45.28
N ASN A 358 -1.43 -2.93 -44.62
CA ASN A 358 -2.59 -2.26 -45.20
C ASN A 358 -2.22 -1.46 -46.46
N SER A 359 -1.11 -0.73 -46.44
CA SER A 359 -0.61 0.01 -47.61
C SER A 359 -0.24 -0.92 -48.78
N THR A 360 0.38 -2.06 -48.50
CA THR A 360 0.63 -3.12 -49.49
C THR A 360 -0.68 -3.64 -50.08
N MET A 361 -1.70 -3.90 -49.25
CA MET A 361 -3.03 -4.31 -49.71
C MET A 361 -3.67 -3.28 -50.65
N SER A 362 -3.55 -1.98 -50.33
CA SER A 362 -4.08 -0.91 -51.18
C SER A 362 -3.32 -0.76 -52.50
N SER A 363 -1.99 -0.88 -52.49
CA SER A 363 -1.14 -0.59 -53.65
C SER A 363 -0.88 -1.78 -54.58
N LEU A 364 -0.89 -3.00 -54.05
CA LEU A 364 -0.65 -4.24 -54.79
C LEU A 364 -1.88 -5.16 -54.85
N GLY A 365 -3.01 -4.74 -54.29
CA GLY A 365 -4.23 -5.55 -54.19
C GLY A 365 -4.73 -6.13 -55.51
N GLU A 366 -4.57 -5.45 -56.63
CA GLU A 366 -4.95 -5.98 -57.95
C GLU A 366 -4.09 -7.16 -58.40
N TYR A 367 -2.87 -7.28 -57.87
CA TYR A 367 -1.92 -8.35 -58.19
C TYR A 367 -1.92 -9.48 -57.15
N MET A 368 -2.79 -9.46 -56.14
CA MET A 368 -2.90 -10.47 -55.08
C MET A 368 -4.05 -11.46 -55.35
N THR A 369 -3.87 -12.74 -55.00
CA THR A 369 -4.95 -13.73 -55.04
C THR A 369 -5.96 -13.51 -53.91
N ALA A 370 -7.16 -14.08 -54.04
CA ALA A 370 -8.17 -14.02 -52.97
C ALA A 370 -7.67 -14.64 -51.65
N GLU A 371 -6.91 -15.74 -51.76
CA GLU A 371 -6.31 -16.42 -50.60
C GLU A 371 -5.24 -15.55 -49.92
N GLU A 372 -4.37 -14.89 -50.69
CA GLU A 372 -3.35 -13.98 -50.15
C GLU A 372 -3.97 -12.78 -49.45
N LYS A 373 -5.03 -12.19 -50.03
CA LYS A 373 -5.79 -11.11 -49.38
C LYS A 373 -6.38 -11.57 -48.06
N SER A 374 -7.06 -12.72 -48.06
CA SER A 374 -7.68 -13.28 -46.85
C SER A 374 -6.66 -13.57 -45.76
N ARG A 375 -5.53 -14.18 -46.11
CA ARG A 375 -4.43 -14.46 -45.17
C ARG A 375 -3.82 -13.19 -44.59
N LEU A 376 -3.53 -12.19 -45.43
CA LEU A 376 -2.95 -10.93 -44.96
C LEU A 376 -3.94 -10.13 -44.09
N SER A 377 -5.21 -10.02 -44.49
CA SER A 377 -6.22 -9.35 -43.68
C SER A 377 -6.46 -10.05 -42.34
N GLY A 378 -6.42 -11.40 -42.32
CA GLY A 378 -6.54 -12.17 -41.08
C GLY A 378 -5.36 -11.94 -40.14
N ALA A 379 -4.13 -11.90 -40.67
CA ALA A 379 -2.93 -11.61 -39.89
C ALA A 379 -2.94 -10.18 -39.32
N ILE A 380 -3.39 -9.20 -40.10
CA ILE A 380 -3.56 -7.81 -39.64
C ILE A 380 -4.56 -7.77 -38.47
N ALA A 381 -5.73 -8.38 -38.62
CA ALA A 381 -6.75 -8.41 -37.58
C ALA A 381 -6.24 -9.10 -36.29
N SER A 382 -5.52 -10.22 -36.43
CA SER A 382 -4.91 -10.90 -35.28
C SER A 382 -3.88 -10.03 -34.56
N CYS A 383 -3.05 -9.31 -35.30
CA CYS A 383 -2.04 -8.42 -34.71
C CYS A 383 -2.69 -7.20 -34.03
N SER A 384 -3.75 -6.63 -34.63
CA SER A 384 -4.52 -5.54 -34.02
C SER A 384 -5.17 -5.99 -32.70
N ASN A 385 -5.85 -7.14 -32.70
CA ASN A 385 -6.49 -7.67 -31.49
C ASN A 385 -5.47 -7.96 -30.38
N ALA A 386 -4.26 -8.41 -30.73
CA ALA A 386 -3.19 -8.63 -29.77
C ALA A 386 -2.68 -7.31 -29.17
N VAL A 387 -2.56 -6.25 -29.98
CA VAL A 387 -2.20 -4.90 -29.52
C VAL A 387 -3.25 -4.37 -28.54
N ASP A 388 -4.53 -4.51 -28.86
CA ASP A 388 -5.64 -4.06 -28.00
C ASP A 388 -5.66 -4.80 -26.65
N GLY A 389 -5.16 -6.04 -26.61
CA GLY A 389 -5.03 -6.82 -25.38
C GLY A 389 -3.87 -6.42 -24.48
N GLU A 390 -2.88 -5.66 -24.98
CA GLU A 390 -1.66 -5.25 -24.27
C GLU A 390 -0.85 -6.41 -23.62
N ILE A 391 -0.99 -7.63 -24.13
CA ILE A 391 -0.24 -8.81 -23.65
C ILE A 391 1.01 -8.97 -24.51
N GLU A 392 2.19 -8.79 -23.90
CA GLU A 392 3.47 -8.78 -24.62
C GLU A 392 3.71 -10.05 -25.45
N SER A 393 3.43 -11.24 -24.89
CA SER A 393 3.61 -12.52 -25.60
C SER A 393 2.75 -12.62 -26.86
N ASP A 394 1.52 -12.14 -26.78
CA ASP A 394 0.52 -12.27 -27.83
C ASP A 394 0.86 -11.29 -28.97
N ILE A 395 1.27 -10.08 -28.61
CA ILE A 395 1.74 -9.09 -29.60
C ILE A 395 2.99 -9.60 -30.30
N ARG A 396 3.97 -10.19 -29.58
CA ARG A 396 5.18 -10.74 -30.19
C ARG A 396 4.86 -11.85 -31.19
N SER A 397 3.97 -12.78 -30.83
CA SER A 397 3.56 -13.87 -31.70
C SER A 397 2.85 -13.35 -32.95
N ALA A 398 1.82 -12.52 -32.77
CA ALA A 398 1.01 -12.02 -33.87
C ALA A 398 1.80 -11.10 -34.83
N LEU A 399 2.71 -10.28 -34.29
CA LEU A 399 3.60 -9.45 -35.10
C LEU A 399 4.57 -10.29 -35.93
N SER A 400 5.12 -11.38 -35.36
CA SER A 400 5.98 -12.31 -36.10
C SER A 400 5.24 -12.95 -37.28
N ASP A 401 4.01 -13.41 -37.05
CA ASP A 401 3.17 -14.02 -38.08
C ASP A 401 2.80 -13.01 -39.18
N LEU A 402 2.40 -11.80 -38.79
CA LEU A 402 2.09 -10.71 -39.72
C LEU A 402 3.29 -10.39 -40.62
N ARG A 403 4.49 -10.24 -40.05
CA ARG A 403 5.72 -9.97 -40.82
C ARG A 403 6.01 -11.07 -41.85
N SER A 404 5.86 -12.33 -41.43
CA SER A 404 6.09 -13.48 -42.31
C SER A 404 5.12 -13.49 -43.50
N ILE A 405 3.81 -13.35 -43.22
CA ILE A 405 2.77 -13.35 -44.26
C ILE A 405 2.90 -12.12 -45.15
N HIS A 406 3.08 -10.94 -44.58
CA HIS A 406 3.21 -9.69 -45.31
C HIS A 406 4.39 -9.74 -46.28
N SER A 407 5.57 -10.20 -45.84
CA SER A 407 6.75 -10.33 -46.70
C SER A 407 6.53 -11.30 -47.87
N ALA A 408 5.96 -12.47 -47.60
CA ALA A 408 5.68 -13.47 -48.63
C ALA A 408 4.67 -12.96 -49.68
N VAL A 409 3.57 -12.38 -49.22
CA VAL A 409 2.50 -11.85 -50.08
C VAL A 409 2.99 -10.65 -50.89
N LYS A 410 3.71 -9.72 -50.26
CA LYS A 410 4.30 -8.55 -50.94
C LYS A 410 5.24 -8.98 -52.06
N THR A 411 6.12 -9.94 -51.79
CA THR A 411 7.08 -10.46 -52.78
C THR A 411 6.35 -11.12 -53.96
N ALA A 412 5.36 -11.97 -53.69
CA ALA A 412 4.59 -12.65 -54.73
C ALA A 412 3.82 -11.64 -55.61
N ALA A 413 3.16 -10.65 -55.01
CA ALA A 413 2.41 -9.62 -55.73
C ALA A 413 3.33 -8.70 -56.57
N GLN A 414 4.50 -8.35 -56.05
CA GLN A 414 5.51 -7.59 -56.80
C GLN A 414 6.01 -8.35 -58.04
N ASN A 415 6.29 -9.65 -57.89
CA ASN A 415 6.71 -10.49 -59.02
C ASN A 415 5.62 -10.59 -60.11
N ARG A 416 4.34 -10.69 -59.72
CA ARG A 416 3.22 -10.66 -60.69
C ARG A 416 3.09 -9.32 -61.38
N LYS A 417 3.23 -8.22 -60.64
CA LYS A 417 3.22 -6.86 -61.20
C LYS A 417 4.34 -6.65 -62.22
N ALA A 418 5.56 -7.12 -61.93
CA ALA A 418 6.69 -7.02 -62.84
C ALA A 418 6.47 -7.82 -64.15
N SER A 419 5.89 -9.02 -64.05
CA SER A 419 5.54 -9.87 -65.19
C SER A 419 4.38 -9.33 -66.04
N ALA A 420 3.67 -8.28 -65.60
CA ALA A 420 2.49 -7.73 -66.28
C ALA A 420 2.79 -6.59 -67.29
N THR A 421 4.06 -6.31 -67.61
CA THR A 421 4.48 -5.21 -68.52
C THR A 421 4.08 -5.50 -69.99
N PRO A 422 3.63 -4.51 -70.80
CA PRO A 422 2.79 -4.76 -71.98
C PRO A 422 3.54 -5.21 -73.24
N THR A 423 2.89 -6.07 -74.03
CA THR A 423 3.28 -6.46 -75.39
C THR A 423 3.52 -5.23 -76.27
N PRO A 424 4.63 -5.11 -77.03
CA PRO A 424 4.85 -3.96 -77.91
C PRO A 424 3.82 -3.94 -79.04
N ARG A 425 3.20 -2.77 -79.25
CA ARG A 425 2.27 -2.51 -80.36
C ARG A 425 3.02 -2.59 -81.70
N PRO A 426 2.47 -3.22 -82.75
CA PRO A 426 3.15 -3.28 -84.05
C PRO A 426 3.29 -1.87 -84.64
N THR A 427 4.50 -1.50 -85.02
CA THR A 427 4.82 -0.32 -85.83
C THR A 427 4.19 -0.45 -87.21
N THR A 428 3.23 0.42 -87.55
CA THR A 428 2.78 0.64 -88.93
C THR A 428 3.57 1.80 -89.54
N THR A 429 4.33 1.49 -90.59
CA THR A 429 5.10 2.41 -91.45
C THR A 429 4.17 3.36 -92.23
N PRO A 430 4.56 4.62 -92.50
CA PRO A 430 3.67 5.62 -93.10
C PRO A 430 3.64 5.54 -94.64
N SER A 431 2.48 5.89 -95.24
CA SER A 431 2.37 6.23 -96.66
C SER A 431 1.56 7.52 -96.83
N ALA A 432 1.97 8.28 -97.84
CA ALA A 432 1.86 9.72 -97.99
C ALA A 432 0.47 10.29 -98.32
N ASP A 433 0.34 11.59 -98.00
CA ASP A 433 -0.68 12.57 -98.41
C ASP A 433 -0.77 12.71 -99.95
N PRO A 434 -1.89 13.23 -100.51
CA PRO A 434 -1.99 14.69 -100.65
C PRO A 434 -3.40 15.30 -100.41
N SER A 435 -3.39 16.48 -99.78
CA SER A 435 -4.40 17.56 -99.72
C SER A 435 -4.76 18.17 -101.10
N PRO A 436 -5.59 19.26 -101.24
CA PRO A 436 -6.63 19.91 -100.41
C PRO A 436 -7.93 20.28 -101.21
N THR A 437 -9.00 20.86 -100.62
CA THR A 437 -9.63 22.19 -100.93
C THR A 437 -10.94 22.46 -100.11
N PRO A 438 -11.54 23.69 -100.03
CA PRO A 438 -11.79 24.39 -98.76
C PRO A 438 -13.24 24.90 -98.55
N GLY A 439 -13.53 25.56 -97.41
CA GLY A 439 -14.62 26.56 -97.34
C GLY A 439 -15.48 26.60 -96.06
N GLN A 440 -15.28 27.68 -95.30
CA GLN A 440 -16.02 28.29 -94.15
C GLN A 440 -17.56 28.50 -94.35
N PRO A 441 -18.37 29.03 -93.37
CA PRO A 441 -18.00 29.84 -92.17
C PRO A 441 -18.70 29.56 -90.80
N THR A 442 -18.05 30.16 -89.76
CA THR A 442 -18.38 30.63 -88.37
C THR A 442 -19.81 31.15 -88.07
N PRO A 443 -20.26 31.52 -86.81
CA PRO A 443 -19.53 31.93 -85.57
C PRO A 443 -20.05 31.35 -84.20
N THR A 444 -19.23 31.12 -83.14
CA THR A 444 -18.77 31.96 -81.97
C THR A 444 -19.75 32.01 -80.75
N PRO A 445 -19.40 32.47 -79.51
CA PRO A 445 -19.10 31.60 -78.35
C PRO A 445 -19.70 32.11 -77.00
N SER A 446 -19.40 31.43 -75.89
CA SER A 446 -19.26 32.06 -74.54
C SER A 446 -18.67 31.05 -73.57
N ALA A 447 -17.92 31.37 -72.52
CA ALA A 447 -17.10 32.49 -72.10
C ALA A 447 -16.65 32.05 -70.68
N GLN A 448 -15.35 31.98 -70.46
CA GLN A 448 -14.73 31.85 -69.13
C GLN A 448 -14.67 33.24 -68.49
N PRO A 449 -14.52 33.37 -67.16
CA PRO A 449 -13.20 33.79 -66.68
C PRO A 449 -12.76 33.25 -65.29
N THR A 450 -11.43 33.18 -65.18
CA THR A 450 -10.50 33.02 -64.03
C THR A 450 -10.50 34.24 -63.04
N PRO A 451 -9.57 34.41 -62.06
CA PRO A 451 -9.02 33.55 -60.97
C PRO A 451 -8.78 34.27 -59.58
N VAL A 452 -8.53 33.49 -58.48
CA VAL A 452 -7.52 33.66 -57.34
C VAL A 452 -7.60 34.94 -56.42
N PRO A 453 -7.12 35.05 -55.13
CA PRO A 453 -6.15 34.27 -54.32
C PRO A 453 -6.57 33.89 -52.87
N SER A 454 -5.73 33.12 -52.16
CA SER A 454 -5.83 32.89 -50.70
C SER A 454 -4.52 33.21 -49.98
N THR A 455 -4.63 34.01 -48.92
CA THR A 455 -3.57 34.55 -48.05
C THR A 455 -3.42 33.74 -46.75
N ALA A 456 -2.24 33.85 -46.14
CA ALA A 456 -1.72 33.18 -44.94
C ALA A 456 -2.57 33.25 -43.65
N PRO A 457 -2.24 32.44 -42.61
CA PRO A 457 -2.66 32.71 -41.25
C PRO A 457 -1.48 32.97 -40.27
N THR A 458 -1.76 33.80 -39.25
CA THR A 458 -1.05 33.87 -37.96
C THR A 458 -2.10 34.16 -36.86
N PRO A 459 -1.77 34.09 -35.56
CA PRO A 459 -2.22 33.05 -34.63
C PRO A 459 -3.26 33.57 -33.61
N SER A 460 -3.93 32.68 -32.88
CA SER A 460 -4.67 33.05 -31.67
C SER A 460 -4.52 32.00 -30.58
N ALA A 461 -3.98 32.46 -29.45
CA ALA A 461 -4.02 31.82 -28.14
C ALA A 461 -5.46 31.83 -27.57
N THR A 462 -5.76 30.95 -26.59
CA THR A 462 -6.02 31.19 -25.14
C THR A 462 -6.77 29.95 -24.55
N PRO A 463 -6.96 29.77 -23.22
CA PRO A 463 -6.10 28.96 -22.36
C PRO A 463 -6.80 27.79 -21.64
N GLU A 464 -5.97 27.01 -20.94
CA GLU A 464 -6.32 26.10 -19.85
C GLU A 464 -7.18 26.75 -18.75
N THR A 465 -8.04 25.95 -18.12
CA THR A 465 -8.53 26.22 -16.77
C THR A 465 -8.54 24.91 -15.99
N VAL A 466 -7.86 24.92 -14.85
CA VAL A 466 -7.70 23.85 -13.86
C VAL A 466 -8.47 24.29 -12.60
N GLN A 467 -8.91 23.30 -11.80
CA GLN A 467 -9.48 23.36 -10.44
C GLN A 467 -10.95 23.77 -10.37
N GLY A 468 -11.80 23.20 -9.53
CA GLY A 468 -11.65 22.17 -8.49
C GLY A 468 -12.96 22.12 -7.69
N GLU A 469 -13.29 20.98 -7.10
CA GLU A 469 -14.14 20.80 -5.91
C GLU A 469 -13.94 19.39 -5.34
#